data_AF-A0A6G4UXW4-F1
#
_entry.id   AF-A0A6G4UXW4-F1
#
_cell.length_a   1.000
_cell.length_b   1.000
_cell.length_c   1.000
_cell.angle_alpha   90.00
_cell.angle_beta   90.00
_cell.angle_gamma   90.00
#
_symmetry.space_group_name_H-M   'P 1'
#
loop_
_entity.id
_entity.type
_entity.pdbx_description
1 polymer ?
#
loop_
_entity_poly.entity_id
_entity_poly.type
_entity_poly.pdbx_seq_one_letter_code
_entity_poly.pdbx_strand_id
1 'polypeptide(L)'
;MSARPEPADQPAVVVGDALVDLTPARTADGAAAFQPRPGGSCRNVAAGLGRLRVPTALLARISDGHFGDLLRAHLAASGTRLTHALPAVRPHHSRHRASARGPVGRLLLPRERHRRPRPAP
;
A
#
# COMPACT_ATOMS: atom_id res chain seq x y z
N MET A 1 40.39 3.95 -13.21
CA MET A 1 39.03 4.00 -13.77
C MET A 1 38.16 3.04 -12.97
N SER A 2 37.34 3.55 -12.03
CA SER A 2 36.39 2.69 -11.29
C SER A 2 35.16 2.48 -12.17
N ALA A 3 34.83 1.22 -12.48
CA ALA A 3 33.61 0.90 -13.20
C ALA A 3 32.41 1.38 -12.38
N ARG A 4 31.53 2.19 -12.98
CA ARG A 4 30.25 2.51 -12.33
C ARG A 4 29.49 1.19 -12.18
N PRO A 5 28.97 0.86 -10.98
CA PRO A 5 28.13 -0.31 -10.83
C PRO A 5 26.96 -0.20 -11.80
N GLU A 6 26.66 -1.30 -12.49
CA GLU A 6 25.52 -1.39 -13.41
C GLU A 6 24.25 -0.93 -12.67
N PRO A 7 23.33 -0.19 -13.31
CA PRO A 7 22.18 0.41 -12.63
C PRO A 7 21.32 -0.59 -11.84
N ALA A 8 21.31 -1.85 -12.26
CA ALA A 8 20.60 -2.94 -11.59
C ALA A 8 21.23 -3.37 -10.25
N ASP A 9 22.52 -3.11 -10.04
CA ASP A 9 23.26 -3.47 -8.83
C ASP A 9 23.24 -2.37 -7.76
N GLN A 10 22.79 -1.16 -8.10
CA GLN A 10 22.73 -0.07 -7.14
C GLN A 10 21.44 -0.13 -6.31
N PRO A 11 21.52 -0.30 -4.98
CA PRO A 11 20.34 -0.29 -4.14
C PRO A 11 19.72 1.11 -4.09
N ALA A 12 18.39 1.17 -4.09
CA ALA A 12 17.61 2.40 -4.01
C ALA A 12 16.80 2.48 -2.70
N VAL A 13 16.76 3.67 -2.10
CA VAL A 13 15.85 3.99 -1.00
C VAL A 13 14.89 5.06 -1.47
N VAL A 14 13.60 4.75 -1.46
CA VAL A 14 12.54 5.72 -1.76
C VAL A 14 11.96 6.20 -0.44
N VAL A 15 11.84 7.51 -0.28
CA VAL A 15 11.33 8.14 0.94
C VAL A 15 10.10 8.96 0.59
N GLY A 16 8.97 8.69 1.25
CA GLY A 16 7.79 9.53 1.10
C GLY A 16 6.47 8.80 1.30
N ASP A 17 5.56 8.95 0.35
CA ASP A 17 4.15 8.60 0.51
C ASP A 17 3.81 7.15 0.16
N ALA A 18 2.96 6.56 1.01
CA ALA A 18 2.26 5.30 0.78
C ALA A 18 0.84 5.45 1.32
N LEU A 19 -0.14 5.54 0.43
CA LEU A 19 -1.52 5.87 0.76
C LEU A 19 -2.50 4.98 0.00
N VAL A 20 -3.76 4.96 0.43
CA VAL A 20 -4.83 4.22 -0.26
C VAL A 20 -5.74 5.22 -0.95
N ASP A 21 -5.92 5.04 -2.26
CA ASP A 21 -6.87 5.79 -3.05
C ASP A 21 -8.24 5.13 -3.00
N LEU A 22 -9.30 5.90 -2.78
CA LEU A 22 -10.68 5.41 -2.79
C LEU A 22 -11.30 5.73 -4.15
N THR A 23 -11.32 4.75 -5.03
CA THR A 23 -11.90 4.91 -6.37
C THR A 23 -13.40 4.59 -6.34
N PRO A 24 -14.27 5.39 -6.99
CA PRO A 24 -15.69 5.09 -7.09
C PRO A 24 -15.95 3.69 -7.65
N ALA A 25 -16.90 2.99 -7.06
CA ALA A 25 -17.32 1.65 -7.43
C ALA A 25 -18.83 1.48 -7.19
N ARG A 26 -19.37 0.33 -7.59
CA ARG A 26 -20.74 -0.09 -7.27
C ARG A 26 -20.72 -1.44 -6.57
N THR A 27 -21.63 -1.63 -5.63
CA THR A 27 -21.90 -2.94 -5.03
C THR A 27 -22.63 -3.85 -6.03
N ALA A 28 -22.73 -5.15 -5.73
CA ALA A 28 -23.49 -6.10 -6.56
C ALA A 28 -24.96 -5.67 -6.72
N ASP A 29 -25.53 -5.03 -5.70
CA ASP A 29 -26.90 -4.50 -5.69
C ASP A 29 -26.99 -3.09 -6.30
N GLY A 30 -25.95 -2.61 -6.98
CA GLY A 30 -25.93 -1.34 -7.72
C GLY A 30 -25.68 -0.08 -6.88
N ALA A 31 -25.65 -0.19 -5.55
CA ALA A 31 -25.42 0.95 -4.64
C ALA A 31 -24.01 1.55 -4.79
N ALA A 32 -23.91 2.87 -4.62
CA ALA A 32 -22.65 3.62 -4.69
C ALA A 32 -21.67 3.19 -3.59
N ALA A 33 -20.43 2.98 -3.99
CA ALA A 33 -19.39 2.45 -3.11
C ALA A 33 -18.01 3.01 -3.48
N PHE A 34 -17.02 2.70 -2.64
CA PHE A 34 -15.62 3.00 -2.88
C PHE A 34 -14.79 1.74 -2.79
N GLN A 35 -13.90 1.54 -3.75
CA GLN A 35 -12.91 0.49 -3.72
C GLN A 35 -11.56 1.06 -3.28
N PRO A 36 -10.92 0.52 -2.24
CA PRO A 36 -9.58 0.89 -1.85
C PRO A 36 -8.57 0.34 -2.86
N ARG A 37 -7.74 1.23 -3.38
CA ARG A 37 -6.66 0.93 -4.32
C ARG A 37 -5.33 1.33 -3.68
N PRO A 38 -4.32 0.46 -3.72
CA PRO A 38 -2.99 0.83 -3.28
C PRO A 38 -2.45 2.02 -4.14
N GLY A 39 -2.06 3.12 -3.50
CA GLY A 39 -1.57 4.34 -4.15
C GLY A 39 -0.29 4.91 -3.52
N GLY A 40 0.05 6.15 -3.88
CA GLY A 40 1.23 6.89 -3.43
C GLY A 40 2.35 6.94 -4.47
N SER A 41 2.92 8.12 -4.70
CA SER A 41 3.95 8.35 -5.72
C SER A 41 5.24 7.58 -5.41
N CYS A 42 5.75 7.71 -4.18
CA CYS A 42 6.96 7.05 -3.71
C CYS A 42 6.76 5.53 -3.65
N ARG A 43 5.59 5.11 -3.16
CA ARG A 43 5.19 3.70 -3.22
C ARG A 43 5.23 3.16 -4.64
N ASN A 44 4.70 3.88 -5.63
CA ASN A 44 4.64 3.42 -7.02
C ASN A 44 6.05 3.31 -7.62
N VAL A 45 6.93 4.26 -7.33
CA VAL A 45 8.36 4.19 -7.70
C VAL A 45 9.01 2.96 -7.07
N ALA A 46 8.82 2.73 -5.76
CA ALA A 46 9.41 1.58 -5.08
C ALA A 46 8.92 0.23 -5.63
N ALA A 47 7.64 0.14 -5.96
CA ALA A 47 7.05 -1.03 -6.59
C ALA A 47 7.58 -1.24 -8.02
N GLY A 48 7.74 -0.16 -8.80
CA GLY A 48 8.33 -0.21 -10.14
C GLY A 48 9.78 -0.71 -10.12
N LEU A 49 10.60 -0.15 -9.23
CA LEU A 49 11.99 -0.57 -9.05
C LEU A 49 12.10 -2.04 -8.60
N GLY A 50 11.22 -2.49 -7.69
CA GLY A 50 11.13 -3.90 -7.30
C GLY A 50 10.81 -4.83 -8.47
N ARG A 51 9.88 -4.44 -9.35
CA ARG A 51 9.54 -5.22 -10.57
C ARG A 51 10.68 -5.28 -11.58
N LEU A 52 11.52 -4.23 -11.63
CA LEU A 52 12.75 -4.19 -12.42
C LEU A 52 13.91 -4.92 -11.75
N ARG A 53 13.68 -5.58 -10.60
CA ARG A 53 14.67 -6.31 -9.79
C ARG A 53 15.80 -5.43 -9.22
N VAL A 54 15.58 -4.13 -9.11
CA VAL A 54 16.49 -3.23 -8.39
C VAL A 54 16.32 -3.44 -6.88
N PRO A 55 17.39 -3.69 -6.11
CA PRO A 55 17.30 -3.81 -4.66
C PRO A 55 16.72 -2.51 -4.04
N THR A 56 15.46 -2.55 -3.60
CA THR A 56 14.73 -1.33 -3.23
C THR A 56 14.12 -1.43 -1.83
N ALA A 57 14.28 -0.36 -1.05
CA ALA A 57 13.58 -0.13 0.21
C ALA A 57 12.67 1.10 0.13
N LEU A 58 11.53 1.06 0.81
CA LEU A 58 10.63 2.20 1.00
C LEU A 58 10.63 2.61 2.48
N LEU A 59 10.94 3.88 2.73
CA LEU A 59 10.77 4.54 4.02
C LEU A 59 9.51 5.42 3.95
N ALA A 60 8.43 4.95 4.58
CA ALA A 60 7.14 5.64 4.64
C ALA A 60 6.44 5.29 5.95
N ARG A 61 5.55 6.17 6.41
CA ARG A 61 4.64 5.84 7.51
C ARG A 61 3.48 5.03 6.96
N ILE A 62 3.36 3.76 7.36
CA ILE A 62 2.26 2.88 6.97
C ILE A 62 1.49 2.51 8.24
N SER A 63 0.17 2.73 8.23
CA SER A 63 -0.74 2.32 9.33
C SER A 63 -0.62 0.83 9.62
N ASP A 64 -0.97 0.39 10.82
CA ASP A 64 -1.11 -1.00 11.27
C ASP A 64 -2.48 -1.63 10.95
N GLY A 65 -3.45 -0.85 10.46
CA GLY A 65 -4.79 -1.35 10.10
C GLY A 65 -4.89 -1.95 8.69
N HIS A 66 -6.11 -2.33 8.29
CA HIS A 66 -6.41 -3.01 7.03
C HIS A 66 -5.84 -2.32 5.78
N PHE A 67 -5.87 -0.98 5.72
CA PHE A 67 -5.24 -0.24 4.62
C PHE A 67 -3.72 -0.37 4.60
N GLY A 68 -3.08 -0.40 5.77
CA GLY A 68 -1.65 -0.63 5.87
C GLY A 68 -1.26 -2.02 5.39
N ASP A 69 -2.07 -3.03 5.73
CA ASP A 69 -1.87 -4.40 5.25
C ASP A 69 -2.03 -4.51 3.73
N LEU A 70 -3.04 -3.84 3.16
CA LEU A 70 -3.22 -3.74 1.71
C LEU A 70 -2.00 -3.10 1.01
N LEU A 71 -1.41 -2.05 1.61
CA LEU A 71 -0.20 -1.43 1.08
C LEU A 71 1.01 -2.36 1.15
N ARG A 72 1.24 -3.00 2.31
CA ARG A 72 2.33 -3.95 2.53
C ARG A 72 2.23 -5.16 1.61
N ALA A 73 1.06 -5.75 1.47
CA ALA A 73 0.84 -6.90 0.60
C ALA A 73 1.19 -6.59 -0.86
N HIS A 74 0.78 -5.42 -1.36
CA HIS A 74 1.06 -5.05 -2.74
C HIS A 74 2.52 -4.63 -2.97
N LEU A 75 3.20 -4.05 -1.98
CA LEU A 75 4.65 -3.82 -2.05
C LEU A 75 5.44 -5.14 -2.05
N ALA A 76 5.07 -6.08 -1.18
CA ALA A 76 5.69 -7.41 -1.13
C ALA A 76 5.51 -8.17 -2.46
N ALA A 77 4.31 -8.12 -3.04
CA ALA A 77 4.03 -8.73 -4.35
C ALA A 77 4.82 -8.10 -5.51
N SER A 78 5.34 -6.88 -5.33
CA SER A 78 6.15 -6.18 -6.34
C SER A 78 7.65 -6.48 -6.22
N GLY A 79 8.07 -7.33 -5.27
CA GLY A 79 9.49 -7.66 -5.05
C GLY A 79 10.27 -6.61 -4.26
N THR A 80 9.61 -5.56 -3.76
CA THR A 80 10.24 -4.54 -2.91
C THR A 80 10.53 -5.12 -1.53
N ARG A 81 11.78 -5.06 -1.06
CA ARG A 81 12.12 -5.43 0.33
C ARG A 81 11.66 -4.30 1.26
N LEU A 82 10.67 -4.59 2.11
CA LEU A 82 10.18 -3.66 3.13
C LEU A 82 11.19 -3.59 4.29
N THR A 83 12.35 -2.96 4.10
CA THR A 83 13.40 -3.00 5.13
C THR A 83 13.25 -1.93 6.21
N HIS A 84 12.47 -0.85 6.04
CA HIS A 84 12.30 0.18 7.07
C HIS A 84 10.92 0.87 7.06
N ALA A 85 9.82 0.10 7.09
CA ALA A 85 8.53 0.68 7.46
C ALA A 85 8.50 0.85 8.99
N LEU A 86 8.82 2.04 9.49
CA LEU A 86 8.71 2.33 10.92
C LEU A 86 7.25 2.11 11.35
N PRO A 87 6.98 1.27 12.38
CA PRO A 87 5.63 1.10 12.91
C PRO A 87 5.11 2.46 13.38
N ALA A 88 3.90 2.80 12.96
CA ALA A 88 3.27 4.05 13.36
C ALA A 88 2.92 4.01 14.86
N VAL A 89 3.72 4.67 15.69
CA VAL A 89 3.32 4.96 17.09
C VAL A 89 2.44 6.22 17.08
N ARG A 90 1.14 5.98 17.32
CA ARG A 90 -0.02 6.90 17.55
C ARG A 90 -1.04 7.01 16.41
N PRO A 91 -2.34 7.22 16.74
CA PRO A 91 -3.40 6.91 15.82
C PRO A 91 -3.98 8.15 15.09
N HIS A 92 -4.54 7.87 13.91
CA HIS A 92 -5.48 8.66 13.08
C HIS A 92 -5.00 10.00 12.46
N HIS A 93 -4.93 10.04 11.12
CA HIS A 93 -5.57 11.07 10.29
C HIS A 93 -5.64 10.56 8.84
N SER A 94 -6.75 9.94 8.47
CA SER A 94 -7.16 9.81 7.07
C SER A 94 -7.42 11.21 6.52
N ARG A 95 -6.49 11.78 5.75
CA ARG A 95 -6.83 12.94 4.91
C ARG A 95 -7.73 12.44 3.79
N HIS A 96 -9.03 12.54 3.99
CA HIS A 96 -10.00 12.47 2.90
C HIS A 96 -9.81 13.69 2.01
N ARG A 97 -9.27 13.50 0.79
CA ARG A 97 -9.61 14.40 -0.32
C ARG A 97 -10.67 13.74 -1.18
N ALA A 98 -11.85 13.58 -0.59
CA ALA A 98 -13.05 13.25 -1.34
C ALA A 98 -13.55 14.54 -2.01
N SER A 99 -13.26 14.72 -3.30
CA SER A 99 -14.08 15.60 -4.12
C SER A 99 -15.38 14.85 -4.43
N ALA A 100 -16.30 14.82 -3.48
CA ALA A 100 -17.60 14.19 -3.67
C ALA A 100 -18.69 15.00 -2.94
N ARG A 101 -19.37 15.87 -3.68
CA ARG A 101 -20.71 16.34 -3.30
C ARG A 101 -21.68 15.18 -3.59
N GLY A 102 -22.01 14.37 -2.59
CA GLY A 102 -22.95 13.25 -2.71
C GLY A 102 -22.96 12.34 -1.46
N PRO A 103 -23.98 11.47 -1.30
CA PRO A 103 -24.14 10.65 -0.10
C PRO A 103 -22.93 9.72 0.12
N VAL A 104 -22.55 9.51 1.38
CA VAL A 104 -21.40 8.69 1.80
C VAL A 104 -21.56 7.23 1.32
N GLY A 105 -20.90 6.88 0.21
CA GLY A 105 -20.88 5.53 -0.35
C GLY A 105 -20.18 4.50 0.55
N ARG A 106 -20.60 3.24 0.46
CA ARG A 106 -20.05 2.12 1.26
C ARG A 106 -18.61 1.79 0.85
N LEU A 107 -17.71 1.54 1.79
CA LEU A 107 -16.36 1.04 1.49
C LEU A 107 -16.40 -0.48 1.19
N LEU A 108 -15.97 -0.87 0.00
CA LEU A 108 -15.76 -2.27 -0.39
C LEU A 108 -14.38 -2.73 0.07
N LEU A 109 -14.27 -3.25 1.28
CA LEU A 109 -13.07 -3.98 1.69
C LEU A 109 -13.04 -5.36 1.01
N PRO A 110 -11.86 -5.86 0.57
CA PRO A 110 -11.74 -7.26 0.15
C PRO A 110 -12.21 -8.16 1.29
N ARG A 111 -13.04 -9.16 0.98
CA ARG A 111 -13.64 -10.05 1.97
C ARG A 111 -12.54 -10.71 2.82
N GLU A 112 -12.59 -10.45 4.13
CA GLU A 112 -11.77 -11.13 5.13
C GLU A 112 -11.94 -12.65 4.93
N ARG A 113 -10.87 -13.35 4.55
CA ARG A 113 -10.85 -14.81 4.70
C ARG A 113 -10.81 -15.05 6.19
N HIS A 114 -11.94 -15.47 6.77
CA HIS A 114 -12.01 -15.90 8.17
C HIS A 114 -10.81 -16.79 8.50
N ARG A 115 -9.88 -16.26 9.30
CA ARG A 115 -8.86 -17.09 9.96
C ARG A 115 -9.63 -18.07 10.83
N ARG A 116 -9.64 -19.35 10.44
CA ARG A 116 -10.16 -20.40 11.33
C ARG A 116 -9.34 -20.35 12.63
N PRO A 117 -9.97 -20.44 13.80
CA PRO A 117 -9.23 -20.53 15.06
C PRO A 117 -8.32 -21.75 15.01
N ARG A 118 -7.05 -21.56 15.40
CA ARG A 118 -6.12 -22.67 15.64
C ARG A 118 -6.72 -23.55 16.75
N PRO A 119 -6.70 -24.89 16.61
CA PRO A 119 -7.06 -25.76 17.73
C PRO A 119 -6.08 -25.51 18.89
N ALA A 120 -6.63 -25.38 20.09
CA ALA A 120 -5.86 -25.31 21.33
C ALA A 120 -5.09 -26.63 21.55
N PRO A 121 -3.93 -26.60 22.26
CA PRO A 121 -3.07 -27.75 22.45
C PRO A 121 -3.75 -28.92 23.16
#